data_AF-A0A2D8A3T2-F1
#
_entry.id   AF-A0A2D8A3T2-F1
#
_cell.length_a   1.000
_cell.length_b   1.000
_cell.length_c   1.000
_cell.angle_alpha   90.00
_cell.angle_beta   90.00
_cell.angle_gamma   90.00
#
_symmetry.space_group_name_H-M   'P 1'
#
loop_
_entity.id
_entity.type
_entity.pdbx_description
1 polymer ?
#
loop_
_entity_poly.entity_id
_entity_poly.type
_entity_poly.pdbx_seq_one_letter_code
_entity_poly.pdbx_strand_id
1 'polypeptide(L)' 'MLTRQRIGILLMILFMPVNSPVWKMGLEGLGYGPGLSGFGFFALSLALFVAGALMTFTPKTKFG' A
#
# COMPACT_ATOMS: atom_id res chain seq x y z
N MET A 1 -15.84 -0.57 12.76
CA MET A 1 -14.41 -0.89 12.61
C MET A 1 -13.60 0.26 13.16
N LEU A 2 -12.47 -0.01 13.83
CA LEU A 2 -11.56 1.06 14.24
C LEU A 2 -11.05 1.80 13.00
N THR A 3 -10.86 3.11 13.06
CA THR A 3 -10.32 3.92 11.93
C THR A 3 -9.00 3.34 11.40
N ARG A 4 -8.16 2.78 12.30
CA ARG A 4 -6.92 2.05 11.96
C ARG A 4 -7.14 0.88 11.00
N GLN A 5 -8.17 0.07 11.22
CA GLN A 5 -8.47 -1.08 10.37
C GLN A 5 -9.04 -0.63 9.01
N ARG A 6 -9.83 0.45 8.97
CA ARG A 6 -10.28 1.04 7.69
C ARG A 6 -9.10 1.54 6.86
N ILE A 7 -8.15 2.23 7.49
CA ILE A 7 -6.92 2.70 6.83
C ILE A 7 -6.09 1.50 6.34
N GLY A 8 -5.96 0.44 7.16
CA GLY A 8 -5.27 -0.79 6.78
C GLY A 8 -5.88 -1.47 5.56
N ILE A 9 -7.21 -1.60 5.51
CA ILE A 9 -7.93 -2.17 4.37
C ILE A 9 -7.74 -1.31 3.11
N LEU A 10 -7.83 0.02 3.25
CA LEU A 10 -7.57 0.94 2.14
C LEU A 10 -6.15 0.80 1.59
N LEU A 11 -5.14 0.72 2.48
CA LEU A 11 -3.75 0.48 2.10
C LEU A 11 -3.58 -0.84 1.36
N MET A 12 -4.23 -1.92 1.82
CA MET A 12 -4.15 -3.22 1.17
C MET A 12 -4.79 -3.21 -0.24
N ILE A 13 -5.92 -2.52 -0.41
CA ILE A 13 -6.60 -2.43 -1.72
C ILE A 13 -5.81 -1.54 -2.68
N LEU A 14 -5.35 -0.37 -2.23
CA LEU A 14 -4.64 0.59 -3.08
C LEU A 14 -3.25 0.10 -3.49
N PHE A 15 -2.51 -0.52 -2.57
CA PHE A 15 -1.12 -0.95 -2.78
C PHE A 15 -0.97 -2.45 -3.01
N MET A 16 -2.04 -3.13 -3.43
CA MET A 16 -1.93 -4.51 -3.89
C MET A 16 -0.82 -4.61 -4.96
N PRO A 17 0.11 -5.57 -4.89
CA PRO A 17 1.28 -5.61 -5.78
C PRO A 17 0.93 -5.64 -7.28
N VAL A 18 -0.23 -6.18 -7.63
CA VAL A 18 -0.77 -6.16 -9.01
C VAL A 18 -1.16 -4.75 -9.49
N ASN A 19 -1.42 -3.81 -8.59
CA ASN A 19 -1.72 -2.41 -8.92
C ASN A 19 -0.44 -1.57 -9.12
N SER A 20 0.75 -2.13 -8.84
CA SER A 20 2.02 -1.42 -8.98
C SER A 20 2.25 -0.87 -10.42
N PRO A 21 1.92 -1.61 -11.50
CA PRO A 21 1.94 -1.08 -12.87
C PRO A 21 0.90 0.03 -13.10
N VAL A 22 -0.29 -0.07 -12.49
CA VAL A 22 -1.37 0.93 -12.62
C VAL A 22 -0.93 2.27 -12.02
N TRP A 23 -0.28 2.24 -10.86
CA TRP A 23 0.30 3.43 -10.25
C TRP A 23 1.43 4.03 -11.09
N LYS A 24 2.26 3.18 -11.71
CA LYS A 24 3.29 3.64 -12.65
C LYS A 24 2.68 4.37 -13.84
N MET A 25 1.69 3.76 -14.49
CA MET A 25 0.98 4.36 -15.62
C MET A 25 0.28 5.68 -15.23
N GLY A 26 -0.31 5.73 -14.03
CA GLY A 26 -0.94 6.94 -13.51
C GLY A 26 0.06 8.07 -13.23
N LEU A 27 1.23 7.76 -12.67
CA LEU A 27 2.29 8.74 -12.42
C LEU A 27 2.94 9.23 -13.72
N GLU A 28 3.20 8.32 -14.67
CA GLU A 28 3.68 8.69 -16.00
C GLU A 28 2.67 9.59 -16.74
N GLY A 29 1.37 9.29 -16.62
CA GLY A 29 0.29 10.12 -17.16
C GLY A 29 0.17 11.50 -16.51
N LEU A 30 0.66 11.66 -15.27
CA LEU A 30 0.76 12.93 -14.55
C LEU A 30 2.06 13.70 -14.84
N GLY A 31 2.91 13.19 -15.74
CA GLY A 31 4.22 13.79 -16.06
C GLY A 31 5.29 13.53 -15.00
N TYR A 32 4.99 12.72 -13.98
CA TYR A 32 5.97 12.25 -13.01
C TYR A 32 6.52 10.91 -13.49
N GLY A 33 7.70 10.90 -14.09
CA GLY A 33 8.46 9.68 -14.25
C GLY A 33 8.90 9.21 -12.86
N PRO A 34 8.34 8.12 -12.30
CA PRO A 34 8.83 7.62 -11.03
C PRO A 34 10.26 7.13 -11.30
N GLY A 35 11.27 7.91 -10.93
CA GLY A 35 12.70 7.57 -11.08
C GLY A 35 13.14 6.32 -10.29
N LEU A 36 12.18 5.58 -9.74
CA LEU A 36 12.30 4.26 -9.15
C LEU A 36 12.28 3.19 -10.25
N SER A 37 13.26 2.29 -10.20
CA SER A 37 13.26 1.07 -11.00
C SER A 37 11.94 0.30 -10.83
N GLY A 38 11.51 -0.47 -11.84
CA GLY A 38 10.26 -1.25 -11.77
C GLY A 38 10.19 -2.15 -10.52
N PHE A 39 11.34 -2.70 -10.12
CA PHE A 39 11.47 -3.48 -8.89
C PHE A 39 11.30 -2.64 -7.62
N GLY A 40 11.83 -1.41 -7.58
CA GLY A 40 11.67 -0.52 -6.43
C GLY A 40 10.21 -0.14 -6.16
N PHE A 41 9.44 0.11 -7.22
CA PHE A 41 8.01 0.44 -7.10
C PHE A 41 7.18 -0.76 -6.60
N PHE A 42 7.52 -1.96 -7.08
CA PHE A 42 6.95 -3.21 -6.61
C PHE A 42 7.26 -3.47 -5.13
N ALA A 43 8.53 -3.31 -4.72
CA ALA A 43 8.95 -3.49 -3.34
C ALA A 43 8.27 -2.50 -2.39
N LEU A 44 8.11 -1.23 -2.79
CA LEU A 44 7.37 -0.22 -2.02
C LEU A 44 5.89 -0.59 -1.88
N SER A 45 5.25 -1.02 -2.97
CA SER A 45 3.85 -1.45 -2.95
C SER A 45 3.67 -2.65 -2.02
N LEU A 46 4.58 -3.61 -2.06
CA LEU A 46 4.59 -4.77 -1.18
C LEU A 46 4.79 -4.37 0.29
N ALA A 47 5.71 -3.46 0.58
CA ALA A 47 5.94 -2.96 1.94
C ALA A 47 4.69 -2.24 2.49
N LEU A 48 4.04 -1.40 1.68
CA LEU A 48 2.81 -0.71 2.06
C LEU A 48 1.63 -1.68 2.23
N PHE A 49 1.55 -2.71 1.40
CA PHE A 49 0.56 -3.78 1.53
C PHE A 49 0.76 -4.54 2.84
N VAL A 50 1.99 -4.94 3.17
CA VAL A 50 2.32 -5.61 4.43
C VAL A 50 2.04 -4.69 5.63
N ALA A 51 2.34 -3.40 5.54
CA ALA A 51 2.00 -2.42 6.58
C ALA A 51 0.48 -2.29 6.77
N GLY A 52 -0.29 -2.26 5.68
CA GLY A 52 -1.76 -2.26 5.71
C GLY A 52 -2.33 -3.55 6.30
N ALA A 53 -1.72 -4.69 5.98
CA ALA A 53 -2.05 -5.99 6.56
C ALA A 53 -1.78 -6.00 8.06
N LEU A 54 -0.61 -5.53 8.50
CA LEU A 54 -0.30 -5.37 9.92
C LEU A 54 -1.33 -4.47 10.59
N MET A 55 -1.69 -3.32 10.03
CA MET A 55 -2.71 -2.44 10.63
C MET A 55 -4.10 -3.07 10.74
N THR A 56 -4.47 -3.92 9.77
CA THR A 56 -5.77 -4.60 9.70
C THR A 56 -5.84 -5.79 10.66
N PHE A 57 -4.80 -6.64 10.64
CA PHE A 57 -4.72 -7.90 11.37
C PHE A 57 -4.09 -7.77 12.75
N THR A 58 -3.38 -6.67 13.08
CA THR A 58 -2.94 -6.42 14.45
C THR A 58 -4.20 -6.34 15.31
N PRO A 59 -4.40 -7.28 16.26
CA PRO A 59 -5.56 -7.27 17.12
C PRO A 59 -5.58 -5.96 17.91
N LYS A 60 -6.76 -5.57 18.45
CA LYS A 60 -6.77 -4.51 19.46
C LYS A 60 -5.76 -4.94 20.52
N THR A 61 -4.68 -4.18 20.71
CA THR A 61 -3.86 -4.29 21.89
C THR A 61 -4.79 -3.96 23.04
N LYS A 62 -5.42 -4.98 23.62
CA LYS A 62 -6.09 -4.90 24.92
C LYS A 62 -4.98 -4.80 25.95
N PHE A 63 -4.31 -3.65 26.01
CA PHE A 63 -3.77 -3.24 27.28
C PHE A 63 -4.99 -2.79 28.08
N GLY A 64 -5.47 -3.73 28.90
CA GLY A 64 -6.44 -3.45 29.95
C GLY A 64 -5.78 -2.69 31.07
#